data_AF-A0A5N8VHF0-F1
#
_entry.id   AF-A0A5N8VHF0-F1
#
_cell.length_a   1.000
_cell.length_b   1.000
_cell.length_c   1.000
_cell.angle_alpha   90.00
_cell.angle_beta   90.00
_cell.angle_gamma   90.00
#
_symmetry.space_group_name_H-M   'P 1'
#
loop_
_entity.id
_entity.type
_entity.pdbx_description
1 polymer ?
#
loop_
_entity_poly.entity_id
_entity_poly.type
_entity_poly.pdbx_seq_one_letter_code
_entity_poly.pdbx_strand_id
1 'polypeptide(L)'
;MDRARTAAIPATHPETRPRTRTRRTVTWLGVAAALAVVGAVAPDASAATYRYDCRRLAGAGSYSSPKQLGNVTGRTVVAVDCPPLTSGLPYNHRYFAFTLTRAARVPSLVGATFRLNSAQSSAVNPSLSRGPVTWLHTSAGIWTRDQATGALNGRYLPLAPYPGGGVLPAGTYRVDMQKLRSPLSSLSTPWFNVVVSVS
;
A
#
# COMPACT_ATOMS: atom_id res chain seq x y z
N MET A 1 8.55 -19.06 -75.44
CA MET A 1 7.80 -19.94 -74.51
C MET A 1 8.68 -21.14 -74.29
N ASP A 2 9.33 -21.28 -73.13
CA ASP A 2 10.40 -22.27 -72.98
C ASP A 2 10.36 -23.09 -71.70
N ARG A 3 10.89 -24.30 -71.82
CA ARG A 3 10.88 -25.35 -70.80
C ARG A 3 12.17 -25.33 -69.97
N ALA A 4 12.00 -25.68 -68.70
CA ALA A 4 12.78 -26.62 -67.87
C ALA A 4 14.25 -26.98 -68.18
N ARG A 5 14.92 -27.42 -67.10
CA ARG A 5 16.21 -28.13 -66.97
C ARG A 5 17.42 -27.22 -66.70
N THR A 6 18.07 -27.30 -65.53
CA THR A 6 18.89 -28.39 -64.92
C THR A 6 20.37 -28.21 -65.25
N ALA A 7 21.16 -27.84 -64.24
CA ALA A 7 22.50 -28.39 -63.97
C ALA A 7 22.95 -27.94 -62.57
N ALA A 8 23.81 -28.70 -61.91
CA ALA A 8 24.32 -28.42 -60.57
C ALA A 8 25.74 -28.98 -60.40
N ILE A 9 26.50 -28.47 -59.41
CA ILE A 9 27.72 -29.07 -58.81
C ILE A 9 28.97 -29.01 -59.75
N PRO A 10 30.25 -28.93 -59.26
CA PRO A 10 30.75 -29.13 -57.89
C PRO A 10 31.55 -27.98 -57.23
N ALA A 11 31.89 -28.30 -55.97
CA ALA A 11 32.69 -27.60 -54.98
C ALA A 11 34.11 -27.13 -55.39
N THR A 12 34.63 -26.17 -54.60
CA THR A 12 35.90 -26.38 -53.85
C THR A 12 35.99 -25.45 -52.63
N HIS A 13 36.45 -26.01 -51.51
CA HIS A 13 36.87 -25.37 -50.25
C HIS A 13 38.31 -25.91 -49.96
N PRO A 14 39.07 -25.45 -48.93
CA PRO A 14 38.92 -24.32 -48.00
C PRO A 14 39.76 -23.11 -48.51
N GLU A 15 40.28 -22.13 -47.75
CA GLU A 15 40.28 -21.74 -46.32
C GLU A 15 40.47 -20.20 -46.27
N THR A 16 39.96 -19.51 -45.25
CA THR A 16 40.70 -18.43 -44.55
C THR A 16 39.96 -17.92 -43.31
N ARG A 17 40.45 -18.36 -42.14
CA ARG A 17 40.39 -17.73 -40.81
C ARG A 17 39.01 -17.50 -40.15
N PRO A 18 38.77 -18.05 -38.94
CA PRO A 18 37.58 -17.75 -38.17
C PRO A 18 37.64 -16.33 -37.58
N ARG A 19 36.81 -15.41 -38.09
CA ARG A 19 36.41 -14.21 -37.33
C ARG A 19 35.28 -14.58 -36.39
N THR A 20 35.63 -14.90 -35.14
CA THR A 20 34.70 -15.24 -34.05
C THR A 20 33.71 -14.09 -33.86
N ARG A 21 32.50 -14.25 -34.39
CA ARG A 21 31.46 -13.23 -34.37
C ARG A 21 30.80 -13.24 -32.99
N THR A 22 31.33 -12.46 -32.06
CA THR A 22 30.83 -12.35 -30.67
C THR A 22 29.38 -11.89 -30.68
N ARG A 23 28.44 -12.85 -30.66
CA ARG A 23 27.04 -12.57 -30.39
C ARG A 23 26.96 -12.00 -28.97
N ARG A 24 26.76 -10.69 -28.86
CA ARG A 24 26.29 -10.06 -27.62
C ARG A 24 24.88 -10.58 -27.36
N THR A 25 24.78 -11.72 -26.69
CA THR A 25 23.59 -12.11 -25.94
C THR A 25 23.39 -11.02 -24.90
N VAL A 26 22.43 -10.13 -25.15
CA VAL A 26 21.91 -9.22 -24.14
C VAL A 26 21.16 -10.09 -23.15
N THR A 27 21.87 -10.56 -22.13
CA THR A 27 21.28 -11.24 -20.99
C THR A 27 20.42 -10.20 -20.28
N TRP A 28 19.12 -10.23 -20.56
CA TRP A 28 18.14 -9.54 -19.75
C TRP A 28 18.16 -10.19 -18.38
N LEU A 29 19.03 -9.68 -17.51
CA LEU A 29 18.94 -9.83 -16.06
C LEU A 29 17.65 -9.15 -15.64
N GLY A 30 16.54 -9.87 -15.83
CA GLY A 30 15.28 -9.56 -15.20
C GLY A 30 15.54 -9.59 -13.70
N VAL A 31 15.71 -8.41 -13.11
CA VAL A 31 15.72 -8.24 -11.66
C VAL A 31 14.32 -8.63 -11.21
N ALA A 32 14.15 -9.91 -10.89
CA ALA A 32 13.00 -10.39 -10.16
C ALA A 32 13.03 -9.66 -8.83
N ALA A 33 12.30 -8.55 -8.75
CA ALA A 33 12.01 -7.87 -7.50
C ALA A 33 11.24 -8.89 -6.66
N ALA A 34 11.98 -9.62 -5.82
CA ALA A 34 11.41 -10.53 -4.86
C ALA A 34 10.53 -9.68 -3.95
N LEU A 35 9.22 -9.70 -4.23
CA LEU A 35 8.19 -9.30 -3.30
C LEU A 35 8.27 -10.30 -2.15
N ALA A 36 9.24 -10.07 -1.26
CA ALA A 36 9.23 -10.63 0.06
C ALA A 36 7.91 -10.18 0.66
N VAL A 37 6.94 -11.10 0.69
CA VAL A 37 5.77 -11.01 1.56
C VAL A 37 6.30 -11.24 2.97
N VAL A 38 7.10 -10.29 3.45
CA VAL A 38 7.36 -10.09 4.86
C VAL A 38 5.96 -9.96 5.45
N GLY A 39 5.57 -10.92 6.27
CA GLY A 39 4.31 -10.87 6.98
C GLY A 39 4.32 -9.61 7.82
N ALA A 40 3.72 -8.54 7.30
CA ALA A 40 3.78 -7.24 7.93
C ALA A 40 3.11 -7.38 9.29
N VAL A 41 3.91 -7.26 10.35
CA VAL A 41 3.39 -7.22 11.70
C VAL A 41 2.71 -5.86 11.84
N ALA A 42 1.50 -5.84 12.41
CA ALA A 42 0.84 -4.57 12.70
C ALA A 42 1.75 -3.74 13.62
N PRO A 43 1.92 -2.42 13.40
CA PRO A 43 2.62 -1.56 14.34
C PRO A 43 1.93 -1.67 15.69
N ASP A 44 2.71 -1.98 16.72
CA ASP A 44 2.20 -2.08 18.08
C ASP A 44 1.59 -0.74 18.52
N ALA A 45 0.27 -0.73 18.76
CA ALA A 45 -0.44 0.45 19.26
C ALA A 45 -0.01 0.83 20.69
N SER A 46 0.71 -0.07 21.38
CA SER A 46 1.43 0.18 22.64
C SER A 46 2.72 1.00 22.44
N ALA A 47 3.36 0.95 21.27
CA ALA A 47 4.52 1.78 20.90
C ALA A 47 4.14 3.19 20.40
N ALA A 48 2.87 3.56 20.51
CA ALA A 48 2.37 4.87 20.11
C ALA A 48 2.90 5.98 21.03
N THR A 49 3.70 6.90 20.48
CA THR A 49 4.22 8.05 21.23
C THR A 49 3.12 9.08 21.54
N TYR A 50 2.08 9.14 20.72
CA TYR A 50 0.86 9.92 20.98
C TYR A 50 -0.37 9.06 20.74
N ARG A 51 -1.29 9.04 21.71
CA ARG A 51 -2.56 8.32 21.66
C ARG A 51 -3.70 9.29 21.90
N TYR A 52 -4.68 9.28 21.02
CA TYR A 52 -5.85 10.15 21.07
C TYR A 52 -7.14 9.33 21.00
N ASP A 53 -8.14 9.67 21.82
CA ASP A 53 -9.50 9.14 21.66
C ASP A 53 -10.08 9.66 20.32
N CYS A 54 -10.35 8.74 19.40
CA CYS A 54 -10.83 9.04 18.05
C CYS A 54 -12.16 9.81 18.03
N ARG A 55 -12.98 9.69 19.09
CA ARG A 55 -14.23 10.45 19.25
C ARG A 55 -13.97 11.92 19.59
N ARG A 56 -12.97 12.18 20.45
CA ARG A 56 -12.59 13.51 20.96
C ARG A 56 -11.72 14.33 20.00
N LEU A 57 -11.12 13.70 18.98
CA LEU A 57 -10.38 14.41 17.94
C LEU A 57 -11.23 15.51 17.29
N ALA A 58 -10.64 16.68 17.08
CA ALA A 58 -11.29 17.81 16.43
C ALA A 58 -11.71 17.48 14.98
N GLY A 59 -12.80 18.07 14.49
CA GLY A 59 -13.41 17.80 13.19
C GLY A 59 -14.53 16.76 13.22
N ALA A 60 -15.32 16.69 12.14
CA ALA A 60 -16.45 15.75 12.03
C ALA A 60 -16.05 14.36 11.53
N GLY A 61 -14.86 14.22 10.92
CA GLY A 61 -14.44 13.02 10.19
C GLY A 61 -14.97 12.95 8.75
N SER A 62 -15.49 14.05 8.20
CA SER A 62 -15.93 14.17 6.81
C SER A 62 -14.79 14.62 5.89
N TYR A 63 -14.99 14.57 4.56
CA TYR A 63 -14.00 15.01 3.57
C TYR A 63 -13.51 16.44 3.82
N SER A 64 -14.44 17.35 4.12
CA SER A 64 -14.21 18.79 4.38
C SER A 64 -13.86 19.12 5.82
N SER A 65 -14.20 18.25 6.79
CA SER A 65 -13.86 18.40 8.21
C SER A 65 -13.26 17.10 8.75
N PRO A 66 -12.05 16.72 8.31
CA PRO A 66 -11.40 15.48 8.74
C PRO A 66 -11.00 15.53 10.22
N LYS A 67 -10.93 14.36 10.86
CA LYS A 67 -10.43 14.21 12.23
C LYS A 67 -8.95 14.58 12.31
N GLN A 68 -8.59 15.56 13.14
CA GLN A 68 -7.23 16.12 13.19
C GLN A 68 -6.29 15.27 14.06
N LEU A 69 -5.36 14.53 13.46
CA LEU A 69 -4.28 13.81 14.17
C LEU A 69 -3.09 14.72 14.51
N GLY A 70 -3.01 15.90 13.89
CA GLY A 70 -1.96 16.89 14.15
C GLY A 70 -0.64 16.62 13.43
N ASN A 71 0.44 17.13 14.01
CA ASN A 71 1.80 17.03 13.46
C ASN A 71 2.47 15.70 13.83
N VAL A 72 3.02 15.01 12.83
CA VAL A 72 3.70 13.72 13.00
C VAL A 72 5.18 13.91 12.65
N THR A 73 6.06 13.56 13.58
CA THR A 73 7.52 13.81 13.48
C THR A 73 8.30 12.66 14.11
N GLY A 74 8.82 11.72 13.30
CA GLY A 74 9.67 10.59 13.74
C GLY A 74 9.08 9.75 14.90
N ARG A 75 7.74 9.66 14.97
CA ARG A 75 6.97 9.13 16.10
C ARG A 75 5.66 8.53 15.61
N THR A 76 5.19 7.48 16.28
CA THR A 76 3.90 6.85 15.98
C THR A 76 2.76 7.61 16.66
N VAL A 77 1.78 8.04 15.86
CA VAL A 77 0.53 8.66 16.31
C VAL A 77 -0.62 7.66 16.10
N VAL A 78 -1.44 7.46 17.12
CA VAL A 78 -2.60 6.56 17.07
C VAL A 78 -3.88 7.26 17.54
N ALA A 79 -4.92 7.23 16.71
CA ALA A 79 -6.29 7.47 17.16
C ALA A 79 -6.90 6.13 17.57
N VAL A 80 -7.16 5.95 18.87
CA VAL A 80 -7.72 4.72 19.43
C VAL A 80 -9.24 4.76 19.42
N ASP A 81 -9.85 3.57 19.38
CA ASP A 81 -11.29 3.35 19.57
C ASP A 81 -12.15 4.16 18.58
N CYS A 82 -11.79 4.13 17.29
CA CYS A 82 -12.63 4.69 16.26
C CYS A 82 -13.91 3.85 16.10
N PRO A 83 -15.10 4.48 16.19
CA PRO A 83 -16.37 3.77 15.99
C PRO A 83 -16.46 3.12 14.61
N PRO A 84 -17.12 1.97 14.47
CA PRO A 84 -17.34 1.27 13.20
C PRO A 84 -17.79 2.16 12.04
N LEU A 85 -17.35 1.79 10.83
CA LEU A 85 -17.88 2.31 9.57
C LEU A 85 -19.03 1.41 9.14
N THR A 86 -20.21 1.98 8.91
CA THR A 86 -21.46 1.23 8.67
C THR A 86 -22.08 1.62 7.33
N SER A 87 -22.55 0.63 6.56
CA SER A 87 -23.25 0.88 5.29
C SER A 87 -24.60 1.58 5.51
N GLY A 88 -25.01 2.40 4.55
CA GLY A 88 -26.28 3.13 4.59
C GLY A 88 -26.28 4.37 5.51
N LEU A 89 -25.26 4.53 6.36
CA LEU A 89 -25.00 5.77 7.08
C LEU A 89 -24.05 6.67 6.27
N PRO A 90 -24.08 8.00 6.47
CA PRO A 90 -23.11 8.94 5.89
C PRO A 90 -21.66 8.77 6.41
N TYR A 91 -21.37 7.68 7.13
CA TYR A 91 -20.11 7.35 7.80
C TYR A 91 -19.58 5.97 7.41
N ASN A 92 -19.86 5.50 6.18
CA ASN A 92 -19.16 4.36 5.58
C ASN A 92 -17.69 4.70 5.21
N HIS A 93 -17.36 5.99 5.20
CA HIS A 93 -16.02 6.57 5.16
C HIS A 93 -15.76 7.37 6.44
N ARG A 94 -14.48 7.53 6.83
CA ARG A 94 -14.05 8.52 7.81
C ARG A 94 -12.67 9.05 7.46
N TYR A 95 -12.56 10.38 7.37
CA TYR A 95 -11.35 11.07 6.99
C TYR A 95 -10.56 11.55 8.21
N PHE A 96 -9.24 11.40 8.17
CA PHE A 96 -8.31 11.89 9.17
C PHE A 96 -7.21 12.70 8.50
N ALA A 97 -6.84 13.84 9.08
CA ALA A 97 -5.78 14.71 8.58
C ALA A 97 -4.56 14.70 9.50
N PHE A 98 -3.37 14.69 8.92
CA PHE A 98 -2.09 14.75 9.63
C PHE A 98 -1.05 15.52 8.82
N THR A 99 -0.09 16.13 9.49
CA THR A 99 1.00 16.88 8.83
C THR A 99 2.32 16.18 9.11
N LEU A 100 2.97 15.71 8.05
CA LEU A 100 4.37 15.30 8.10
C LEU A 100 5.25 16.54 8.11
N THR A 101 5.95 16.79 9.21
CA THR A 101 6.87 17.95 9.35
C THR A 101 8.17 17.77 8.57
N ARG A 102 8.49 16.52 8.20
CA ARG A 102 9.65 16.08 7.41
C ARG A 102 9.21 14.97 6.46
N ALA A 103 9.99 14.68 5.43
CA ALA A 103 9.73 13.52 4.58
C ALA A 103 9.74 12.22 5.42
N ALA A 104 8.86 11.29 5.07
CA ALA A 104 8.78 9.97 5.70
C ALA A 104 10.10 9.20 5.53
N ARG A 105 10.53 8.47 6.56
CA ARG A 105 11.75 7.64 6.54
C ARG A 105 11.39 6.17 6.44
N VAL A 106 12.26 5.35 5.88
CA VAL A 106 12.01 3.90 5.78
C VAL A 106 12.24 3.24 7.15
N PRO A 107 11.30 2.43 7.69
CA PRO A 107 9.92 2.23 7.24
C PRO A 107 8.97 3.32 7.79
N SER A 108 7.99 3.72 6.99
CA SER A 108 6.85 4.54 7.44
C SER A 108 5.55 4.04 6.79
N LEU A 109 4.44 4.16 7.49
CA LEU A 109 3.13 3.63 7.08
C LEU A 109 1.96 4.40 7.69
N VAL A 110 0.80 4.35 7.05
CA VAL A 110 -0.48 4.86 7.58
C VAL A 110 -1.60 3.87 7.30
N GLY A 111 -2.49 3.65 8.26
CA GLY A 111 -3.56 2.68 8.08
C GLY A 111 -4.41 2.48 9.32
N ALA A 112 -5.02 1.31 9.40
CA ALA A 112 -5.85 0.92 10.53
C ALA A 112 -5.48 -0.48 11.04
N THR A 113 -5.42 -0.63 12.37
CA THR A 113 -5.48 -1.92 13.06
C THR A 113 -6.93 -2.17 13.49
N PHE A 114 -7.36 -3.42 13.43
CA PHE A 114 -8.71 -3.87 13.79
C PHE A 114 -8.70 -5.36 14.15
N ARG A 115 -9.75 -5.85 14.80
CA ARG A 115 -9.94 -7.29 15.03
C ARG A 115 -11.23 -7.75 14.35
N LEU A 116 -11.10 -8.49 13.25
CA LEU A 116 -12.24 -9.10 12.58
C LEU A 116 -12.86 -10.20 13.47
N ASN A 117 -14.17 -10.40 13.32
CA ASN A 117 -14.91 -11.49 13.94
C ASN A 117 -16.03 -11.97 12.99
N SER A 118 -16.77 -13.01 13.38
CA SER A 118 -17.83 -13.60 12.56
C SER A 118 -18.96 -12.62 12.18
N ALA A 119 -19.33 -11.71 13.08
CA ALA A 119 -20.32 -10.66 12.81
C ALA A 119 -19.75 -9.48 12.00
N GLN A 120 -18.45 -9.20 12.15
CA GLN A 120 -17.75 -8.05 11.57
C GLN A 120 -16.59 -8.51 10.69
N SER A 121 -16.94 -9.14 9.56
CA SER A 121 -15.98 -9.65 8.57
C SER A 121 -15.39 -8.56 7.67
N SER A 122 -15.91 -7.32 7.70
CA SER A 122 -15.36 -6.22 6.92
C SER A 122 -14.19 -5.53 7.61
N ALA A 123 -13.05 -5.49 6.94
CA ALA A 123 -11.94 -4.63 7.30
C ALA A 123 -12.20 -3.15 6.95
N VAL A 124 -11.32 -2.30 7.47
CA VAL A 124 -11.08 -0.93 7.00
C VAL A 124 -10.12 -0.95 5.83
N ASN A 125 -10.34 -0.08 4.85
CA ASN A 125 -9.53 0.06 3.64
C ASN A 125 -9.00 1.50 3.53
N PRO A 126 -7.70 1.75 3.74
CA PRO A 126 -7.15 3.10 3.70
C PRO A 126 -6.88 3.58 2.26
N SER A 127 -7.13 4.86 1.98
CA SER A 127 -6.50 5.60 0.86
C SER A 127 -5.87 6.89 1.36
N LEU A 128 -4.81 7.39 0.70
CA LEU A 128 -4.13 8.63 1.09
C LEU A 128 -4.30 9.70 0.01
N SER A 129 -4.63 10.91 0.44
CA SER A 129 -4.74 12.10 -0.41
C SER A 129 -3.95 13.29 0.16
N ARG A 130 -3.60 14.24 -0.69
CA ARG A 130 -3.16 15.59 -0.28
C ARG A 130 -3.77 16.61 -1.24
N GLY A 131 -4.51 17.56 -0.67
CA GLY A 131 -5.44 18.38 -1.46
C GLY A 131 -6.47 17.50 -2.20
N PRO A 132 -6.77 17.79 -3.48
CA PRO A 132 -7.71 17.00 -4.28
C PRO A 132 -7.09 15.71 -4.86
N VAL A 133 -5.78 15.50 -4.73
CA VAL A 133 -5.07 14.40 -5.39
C VAL A 133 -4.95 13.18 -4.45
N THR A 134 -5.35 12.01 -4.94
CA THR A 134 -5.04 10.71 -4.31
C THR A 134 -3.57 10.38 -4.55
N TRP A 135 -2.79 10.31 -3.47
CA TRP A 135 -1.37 9.98 -3.48
C TRP A 135 -1.14 8.47 -3.46
N LEU A 136 -1.92 7.74 -2.66
CA LEU A 136 -1.86 6.28 -2.56
C LEU A 136 -3.28 5.73 -2.58
N HIS A 137 -3.62 5.01 -3.64
CA HIS A 137 -4.90 4.33 -3.77
C HIS A 137 -4.97 3.09 -2.85
N THR A 138 -6.19 2.63 -2.56
CA THR A 138 -6.43 1.48 -1.64
C THR A 138 -5.75 0.17 -2.06
N SER A 139 -5.40 0.04 -3.35
CA SER A 139 -4.64 -1.08 -3.91
C SER A 139 -3.18 -1.14 -3.45
N ALA A 140 -2.62 -0.04 -2.93
CA ALA A 140 -1.31 -0.01 -2.27
C ALA A 140 -1.35 -0.56 -0.83
N GLY A 141 -2.53 -0.89 -0.30
CA GLY A 141 -2.72 -1.31 1.09
C GLY A 141 -2.23 -2.74 1.35
N ILE A 142 -1.17 -2.86 2.17
CA ILE A 142 -0.61 -4.11 2.68
C ILE A 142 -1.47 -4.60 3.85
N TRP A 143 -1.75 -5.90 3.90
CA TRP A 143 -2.45 -6.54 5.01
C TRP A 143 -1.47 -7.02 6.08
N THR A 144 -1.85 -6.85 7.34
CA THR A 144 -1.15 -7.42 8.48
C THR A 144 -1.93 -8.59 9.07
N ARG A 145 -1.22 -9.51 9.70
CA ARG A 145 -1.80 -10.67 10.39
C ARG A 145 -1.34 -10.74 11.83
N ASP A 146 -2.23 -11.23 12.68
CA ASP A 146 -1.89 -11.69 14.01
C ASP A 146 -1.08 -12.98 13.90
N GLN A 147 0.09 -13.04 14.55
CA GLN A 147 1.02 -14.16 14.40
C GLN A 147 0.51 -15.45 15.09
N ALA A 148 -0.27 -15.33 16.17
CA ALA A 148 -0.77 -16.48 16.92
C ALA A 148 -2.00 -17.14 16.26
N THR A 149 -2.87 -16.34 15.64
CA THR A 149 -4.16 -16.80 15.08
C THR A 149 -4.22 -16.79 13.55
N GLY A 150 -3.25 -16.15 12.87
CA GLY A 150 -3.25 -15.95 11.41
C GLY A 150 -4.32 -14.98 10.91
N ALA A 151 -5.17 -14.45 11.80
CA ALA A 151 -6.28 -13.56 11.46
C ALA A 151 -5.77 -12.20 10.94
N LEU A 152 -6.49 -11.61 9.98
CA LEU A 152 -6.19 -10.26 9.49
C LEU A 152 -6.46 -9.25 10.62
N ASN A 153 -5.44 -8.51 11.03
CA ASN A 153 -5.50 -7.58 12.17
C ASN A 153 -5.22 -6.11 11.80
N GLY A 154 -5.04 -5.81 10.52
CA GLY A 154 -4.82 -4.45 10.04
C GLY A 154 -4.58 -4.34 8.54
N ARG A 155 -4.62 -3.11 8.04
CA ARG A 155 -4.31 -2.76 6.65
C ARG A 155 -3.68 -1.37 6.57
N TYR A 156 -2.55 -1.26 5.88
CA TYR A 156 -1.70 -0.06 5.87
C TYR A 156 -1.15 0.27 4.49
N LEU A 157 -1.13 1.54 4.17
CA LEU A 157 -0.41 2.12 3.03
C LEU A 157 1.03 2.39 3.47
N PRO A 158 2.05 1.88 2.76
CA PRO A 158 3.43 2.25 3.04
C PRO A 158 3.68 3.67 2.56
N LEU A 159 4.25 4.52 3.42
CA LEU A 159 4.65 5.90 3.13
C LEU A 159 6.12 5.99 2.71
N ALA A 160 6.94 5.04 3.14
CA ALA A 160 8.35 4.94 2.78
C ALA A 160 8.85 3.48 2.93
N PRO A 161 9.31 2.82 1.86
CA PRO A 161 9.10 3.19 0.46
C PRO A 161 7.63 2.99 0.06
N TYR A 162 7.04 3.92 -0.71
CA TYR A 162 5.70 3.69 -1.27
C TYR A 162 5.78 3.01 -2.67
N PRO A 163 4.71 2.42 -3.20
CA PRO A 163 4.78 1.64 -4.45
C PRO A 163 5.10 2.54 -5.65
N GLY A 164 6.10 2.15 -6.44
CA GLY A 164 6.72 3.00 -7.46
C GLY A 164 8.05 3.63 -7.02
N GLY A 165 8.41 3.53 -5.74
CA GLY A 165 9.68 4.00 -5.21
C GLY A 165 9.63 5.42 -4.64
N GLY A 166 10.67 5.79 -3.88
CA GLY A 166 10.74 7.05 -3.15
C GLY A 166 10.04 7.03 -1.79
N VAL A 167 9.94 8.20 -1.17
CA VAL A 167 9.34 8.40 0.16
C VAL A 167 8.35 9.56 0.15
N LEU A 168 7.30 9.48 0.95
CA LEU A 168 6.29 10.54 1.02
C LEU A 168 6.92 11.84 1.56
N PRO A 169 6.86 12.97 0.82
CA PRO A 169 7.50 14.21 1.26
C PRO A 169 6.75 14.86 2.42
N ALA A 170 7.37 15.86 3.05
CA ALA A 170 6.71 16.70 4.05
C ALA A 170 5.44 17.37 3.48
N GLY A 171 4.47 17.62 4.36
CA GLY A 171 3.20 18.27 4.02
C GLY A 171 2.01 17.72 4.78
N THR A 172 0.85 18.33 4.59
CA THR A 172 -0.43 17.88 5.14
C THR A 172 -1.09 16.88 4.22
N TYR A 173 -1.48 15.75 4.79
CA TYR A 173 -2.14 14.63 4.13
C TYR A 173 -3.45 14.31 4.83
N ARG A 174 -4.34 13.65 4.09
CA ARG A 174 -5.60 13.13 4.60
C ARG A 174 -5.75 11.67 4.20
N VAL A 175 -5.86 10.80 5.18
CA VAL A 175 -6.20 9.39 4.99
C VAL A 175 -7.72 9.23 5.06
N ASP A 176 -8.30 8.58 4.06
CA ASP A 176 -9.67 8.09 4.07
C ASP A 176 -9.68 6.65 4.57
N MET A 177 -10.49 6.37 5.58
CA MET A 177 -10.80 5.03 6.06
C MET A 177 -12.19 4.65 5.56
N GLN A 178 -12.27 3.79 4.53
CA GLN A 178 -13.54 3.31 3.99
C GLN A 178 -13.81 1.85 4.39
N LYS A 179 -15.08 1.46 4.51
CA LYS A 179 -15.42 0.03 4.69
C LYS A 179 -15.06 -0.78 3.44
N LEU A 180 -14.37 -1.91 3.61
CA LEU A 180 -13.92 -2.74 2.49
C LEU A 180 -15.04 -3.55 1.82
N ARG A 181 -15.94 -4.17 2.59
CA ARG A 181 -16.92 -5.13 2.06
C ARG A 181 -18.25 -4.48 1.70
N SER A 182 -18.93 -5.06 0.70
CA SER A 182 -20.30 -4.70 0.32
C SER A 182 -21.29 -4.91 1.48
N PRO A 183 -22.33 -4.07 1.62
CA PRO A 183 -23.41 -4.25 2.60
C PRO A 183 -23.96 -5.69 2.66
N LEU A 184 -24.06 -6.37 1.52
CA LEU A 184 -24.58 -7.74 1.37
C LEU A 184 -23.76 -8.81 2.13
N SER A 185 -22.51 -8.49 2.47
CA SER A 185 -21.54 -9.43 3.07
C SER A 185 -21.09 -9.04 4.47
N SER A 186 -21.39 -7.81 4.90
CA SER A 186 -21.11 -7.27 6.24
C SER A 186 -21.72 -5.88 6.33
N LEU A 187 -22.46 -5.58 7.40
CA LEU A 187 -23.07 -4.26 7.59
C LEU A 187 -22.09 -3.20 8.12
N SER A 188 -21.16 -3.58 9.00
CA SER A 188 -20.15 -2.67 9.58
C SER A 188 -18.74 -3.27 9.66
N THR A 189 -17.73 -2.41 9.78
CA THR A 189 -16.41 -2.83 10.27
C THR A 189 -16.49 -3.19 11.76
N PRO A 190 -15.47 -3.86 12.33
CA PRO A 190 -15.23 -3.74 13.77
C PRO A 190 -14.82 -2.31 14.13
N TRP A 191 -14.64 -2.08 15.43
CA TRP A 191 -13.85 -0.96 15.92
C TRP A 191 -12.41 -1.07 15.42
N PHE A 192 -11.76 0.08 15.23
CA PHE A 192 -10.42 0.15 14.68
C PHE A 192 -9.62 1.28 15.32
N ASN A 193 -8.30 1.18 15.26
CA ASN A 193 -7.40 2.28 15.62
C ASN A 193 -6.72 2.78 14.33
N VAL A 194 -6.70 4.09 14.10
CA VAL A 194 -5.93 4.68 12.99
C VAL A 194 -4.51 4.91 13.47
N VAL A 195 -3.54 4.47 12.67
CA VAL A 195 -2.11 4.59 12.99
C VAL A 195 -1.41 5.36 11.87
N VAL A 196 -0.63 6.37 12.23
CA VAL A 196 0.43 6.96 11.40
C VAL A 196 1.75 6.63 12.09
N SER A 197 2.53 5.71 11.54
CA SER A 197 3.86 5.36 12.05
C SER A 197 4.91 5.90 11.10
N VAL A 198 5.80 6.76 11.60
CA VAL A 198 6.92 7.29 10.83
C VAL A 198 8.21 7.21 11.63
N SER A 199 9.29 6.82 10.94
CA SER A 199 10.66 6.75 11.48
C SER A 199 11.45 8.04 11.22
#